data_AF-A0A4Z0ADU8-F1
#
_entry.id   AF-A0A4Z0ADU8-F1
#
_cell.length_a   1.000
_cell.length_b   1.000
_cell.length_c   1.000
_cell.angle_alpha   90.00
_cell.angle_beta   90.00
_cell.angle_gamma   90.00
#
_symmetry.space_group_name_H-M   'P 1'
#
loop_
_entity.id
_entity.type
_entity.pdbx_description
1 polymer ?
#
loop_
_entity_poly.entity_id
_entity_poly.type
_entity_poly.pdbx_seq_one_letter_code
_entity_poly.pdbx_strand_id
1 'polypeptide(L)'
;MKRILSILLLAFCANANAVVDHYAWGNIAFPDETSTSGLPEAIPCIAKKSFNGQPMIKCTWLETSREVLIFDAQRQQERRYVNQVSGTCLRGKCRTNSTLVGEWNQDAFFALSIWYRIGISTDGKPVAYRVDTSNQVSYAKAGSILYQFYLDIGVPDNQLVPTFDGRYEGGYAAWQAQKGGNQVAAVQPPATPPQSKWPDVKSAWCNPRMDDDCYINEKRVPIAELGKWLPDISESNADQLGGHCETILCFDKDDQPMGYLLQ
;
A
#
# COMPACT_ATOMS: atom_id res chain seq x y z
N MET A 1 32.07 -0.99 -65.52
CA MET A 1 31.69 -2.01 -64.51
C MET A 1 32.65 -1.95 -63.34
N LYS A 2 32.33 -1.22 -62.26
CA LYS A 2 33.04 -1.29 -60.97
C LYS A 2 32.01 -1.29 -59.85
N ARG A 3 32.16 -2.26 -58.96
CA ARG A 3 31.18 -2.78 -57.99
C ARG A 3 31.00 -1.81 -56.83
N ILE A 4 29.75 -1.45 -56.52
CA ILE A 4 29.37 -0.72 -55.31
C ILE A 4 29.29 -1.75 -54.18
N LEU A 5 30.24 -1.74 -53.24
CA LEU A 5 30.11 -2.46 -51.98
C LEU A 5 29.30 -1.57 -51.02
N SER A 6 28.00 -1.83 -50.91
CA SER A 6 27.17 -1.26 -49.85
C SER A 6 27.38 -2.06 -48.57
N ILE A 7 28.08 -1.48 -47.61
CA ILE A 7 28.18 -2.00 -46.24
C ILE A 7 26.91 -1.55 -45.51
N LEU A 8 25.93 -2.46 -45.38
CA LEU A 8 24.78 -2.29 -44.50
C LEU A 8 25.23 -2.53 -43.06
N LEU A 9 25.65 -1.47 -42.38
CA LEU A 9 25.74 -1.45 -40.92
C LEU A 9 24.30 -1.35 -40.37
N LEU A 10 23.71 -2.51 -40.03
CA LEU A 10 22.53 -2.57 -39.18
C LEU A 10 22.98 -2.24 -37.75
N ALA A 11 22.93 -0.94 -37.41
CA ALA A 11 22.97 -0.51 -36.02
C ALA A 11 21.68 -1.03 -35.35
N PHE A 12 21.79 -2.13 -34.62
CA PHE A 12 20.82 -2.50 -33.60
C PHE A 12 20.86 -1.41 -32.52
N CYS A 13 20.06 -0.36 -32.69
CA CYS A 13 19.65 0.45 -31.56
C CYS A 13 18.80 -0.44 -30.66
N ALA A 14 19.45 -1.11 -29.71
CA ALA A 14 18.75 -1.60 -28.54
C ALA A 14 18.13 -0.37 -27.88
N ASN A 15 16.82 -0.19 -28.03
CA ASN A 15 16.06 0.66 -27.15
C ASN A 15 16.15 0.02 -25.76
N ALA A 16 17.23 0.32 -25.04
CA ALA A 16 17.22 0.22 -23.61
C ALA A 16 16.12 1.19 -23.18
N ASN A 17 14.94 0.64 -22.87
CA ASN A 17 13.96 1.35 -22.08
C ASN A 17 14.62 1.58 -20.72
N ALA A 18 15.45 2.62 -20.64
CA ALA A 18 16.00 3.11 -19.40
C ALA A 18 14.78 3.41 -18.54
N VAL A 19 14.65 2.72 -17.41
CA VAL A 19 13.57 3.01 -16.48
C VAL A 19 13.91 4.36 -15.87
N VAL A 20 13.33 5.42 -16.42
CA VAL A 20 13.72 6.78 -16.05
C VAL A 20 13.13 7.07 -14.68
N ASP A 21 14.02 7.24 -13.70
CA ASP A 21 13.67 7.83 -12.43
C ASP A 21 13.73 9.36 -12.61
N HIS A 22 12.59 9.98 -12.90
CA HIS A 22 12.50 11.41 -13.28
C HIS A 22 12.99 12.36 -12.18
N TYR A 23 13.03 11.89 -10.95
CA TYR A 23 13.54 12.66 -9.82
C TYR A 23 15.06 12.81 -9.82
N ALA A 24 15.79 11.99 -10.59
CA ALA A 24 17.23 12.13 -10.74
C ALA A 24 17.65 13.20 -11.79
N TRP A 25 16.72 13.69 -12.63
CA TRP A 25 17.05 14.53 -13.79
C TRP A 25 16.19 15.80 -13.97
N GLY A 26 15.10 15.98 -13.20
CA GLY A 26 14.03 16.94 -13.55
C GLY A 26 13.76 18.13 -12.63
N ASN A 27 14.58 18.43 -11.60
CA ASN A 27 14.23 19.43 -10.55
C ASN A 27 12.88 19.16 -9.83
N ILE A 28 12.34 17.94 -9.95
CA ILE A 28 11.13 17.52 -9.23
C ILE A 28 11.52 17.32 -7.77
N ALA A 29 10.85 18.04 -6.87
CA ALA A 29 11.02 17.82 -5.44
C ALA A 29 10.49 16.43 -5.10
N PHE A 30 11.33 15.61 -4.46
CA PHE A 30 10.83 14.38 -3.84
C PHE A 30 9.78 14.76 -2.78
N PRO A 31 8.73 13.93 -2.60
CA PRO A 31 7.86 14.10 -1.45
C PRO A 31 8.69 14.06 -0.16
N ASP A 32 8.16 14.65 0.91
CA ASP A 32 8.74 14.47 2.22
C ASP A 32 8.51 13.02 2.70
N GLU A 33 9.56 12.21 2.61
CA GLU A 33 9.55 10.80 3.01
C GLU A 33 9.97 10.61 4.47
N THR A 34 10.10 11.68 5.25
CA THR A 34 10.44 11.58 6.68
C THR A 34 9.25 11.16 7.55
N SER A 35 8.03 11.23 7.00
CA SER A 35 6.79 10.76 7.62
C SER A 35 5.83 10.18 6.58
N THR A 36 4.64 9.74 7.00
CA THR A 36 3.56 9.32 6.09
C THR A 36 2.89 10.50 5.36
N SER A 37 3.11 11.74 5.83
CA SER A 37 2.47 12.93 5.31
C SER A 37 2.84 13.20 3.85
N GLY A 38 1.84 13.49 3.02
CA GLY A 38 2.06 13.76 1.59
C GLY A 38 2.34 12.53 0.71
N LEU A 39 2.46 11.34 1.28
CA LEU A 39 2.58 10.09 0.52
C LEU A 39 1.19 9.54 0.14
N PRO A 40 1.04 8.80 -0.97
CA PRO A 40 -0.24 8.22 -1.36
C PRO A 40 -0.75 7.19 -0.33
N GLU A 41 -2.05 7.16 -0.06
CA GLU A 41 -2.61 6.22 0.93
C GLU A 41 -2.55 4.74 0.48
N ALA A 42 -2.47 4.50 -0.84
CA ALA A 42 -2.38 3.19 -1.44
C ALA A 42 -1.59 3.24 -2.76
N ILE A 43 -0.80 2.19 -3.01
CA ILE A 43 0.04 2.01 -4.20
C ILE A 43 -0.28 0.63 -4.79
N PRO A 44 -0.62 0.52 -6.08
CA PRO A 44 -0.74 -0.78 -6.73
C PRO A 44 0.60 -1.51 -6.71
N CYS A 45 0.58 -2.80 -6.35
CA CYS A 45 1.73 -3.65 -6.58
C CYS A 45 1.65 -4.27 -7.96
N ILE A 46 2.79 -4.47 -8.62
CA ILE A 46 2.85 -5.17 -9.90
C ILE A 46 3.63 -6.47 -9.80
N ALA A 47 3.17 -7.49 -10.52
CA ALA A 47 3.92 -8.72 -10.69
C ALA A 47 5.07 -8.49 -11.68
N LYS A 48 6.28 -8.86 -11.27
CA LYS A 48 7.51 -8.86 -12.08
C LYS A 48 8.29 -10.14 -11.79
N LYS A 49 9.32 -10.38 -12.61
CA LYS A 49 10.35 -11.37 -12.28
C LYS A 49 11.53 -10.65 -11.62
N SER A 50 12.05 -11.23 -10.55
CA SER A 50 13.33 -10.81 -9.98
C SER A 50 14.49 -11.09 -10.96
N PHE A 51 15.69 -10.61 -10.65
CA PHE A 51 16.89 -10.83 -11.47
C PHE A 51 17.21 -12.30 -11.75
N ASN A 52 16.83 -13.20 -10.83
CA ASN A 52 17.01 -14.65 -10.97
C ASN A 52 15.75 -15.36 -11.52
N GLY A 53 14.77 -14.62 -12.03
CA GLY A 53 13.58 -15.16 -12.68
C GLY A 53 12.45 -15.61 -11.75
N GLN A 54 12.60 -15.47 -10.44
CA GLN A 54 11.59 -15.85 -9.45
C GLN A 54 10.43 -14.83 -9.42
N PRO A 55 9.21 -15.25 -9.01
CA PRO A 55 8.09 -14.33 -8.83
C PRO A 55 8.42 -13.21 -7.85
N MET A 56 8.09 -11.98 -8.22
CA MET A 56 8.29 -10.79 -7.40
C MET A 56 7.07 -9.87 -7.51
N ILE A 57 6.66 -9.25 -6.41
CA ILE A 57 5.77 -8.10 -6.42
C ILE A 57 6.56 -6.82 -6.14
N LYS A 58 6.36 -5.79 -6.97
CA LYS A 58 6.94 -4.46 -6.75
C LYS A 58 5.85 -3.50 -6.33
N CYS A 59 5.93 -3.06 -5.09
CA CYS A 59 4.95 -2.24 -4.38
C CYS A 59 5.55 -0.88 -4.02
N THR A 60 6.11 -0.18 -5.01
CA THR A 60 6.88 1.05 -4.79
C THR A 60 6.33 2.17 -5.65
N TRP A 61 6.20 3.37 -5.09
CA TRP A 61 5.83 4.56 -5.87
C TRP A 61 7.03 5.11 -6.66
N LEU A 62 8.26 4.77 -6.28
CA LEU A 62 9.51 5.15 -6.95
C LEU A 62 10.15 3.94 -7.66
N GLU A 63 10.88 4.15 -8.78
CA GLU A 63 11.54 3.01 -9.46
C GLU A 63 12.72 2.53 -8.63
N THR A 64 13.63 3.46 -8.37
CA THR A 64 14.93 3.19 -7.81
C THR A 64 14.91 3.59 -6.35
N SER A 65 15.49 2.76 -5.49
CA SER A 65 15.67 3.12 -4.10
C SER A 65 16.62 4.31 -3.98
N ARG A 66 16.37 5.19 -3.02
CA ARG A 66 17.26 6.28 -2.61
C ARG A 66 17.43 6.29 -1.11
N GLU A 67 18.42 7.04 -0.64
CA GLU A 67 18.56 7.33 0.77
C GLU A 67 17.71 8.54 1.17
N VAL A 68 17.08 8.45 2.33
CA VAL A 68 16.39 9.55 3.01
C VAL A 68 16.99 9.74 4.40
N LEU A 69 17.10 10.98 4.83
CA LEU A 69 17.56 11.34 6.18
C LEU A 69 16.34 11.47 7.08
N ILE A 70 16.24 10.59 8.08
CA ILE A 70 15.17 10.61 9.07
C ILE A 70 15.81 10.85 10.43
N PHE A 71 15.27 11.81 11.18
CA PHE A 71 15.73 12.10 12.53
C PHE A 71 15.35 10.96 13.48
N ASP A 72 16.35 10.33 14.11
CA ASP A 72 16.16 9.31 15.13
C ASP A 72 16.07 10.01 16.49
N ALA A 73 14.84 10.16 17.00
CA ALA A 73 14.58 10.82 18.27
C ALA A 73 15.22 10.11 19.48
N GLN A 74 15.44 8.78 19.41
CA GLN A 74 16.08 8.05 20.51
C GLN A 74 17.58 8.32 20.56
N ARG A 75 18.22 8.49 19.40
CA ARG A 75 19.67 8.73 19.28
C ARG A 75 20.04 10.20 19.09
N GLN A 76 19.05 11.09 18.96
CA GLN A 76 19.22 12.53 18.75
C GLN A 76 20.13 12.84 17.54
N GLN A 77 19.98 12.09 16.45
CA GLN A 77 20.79 12.26 15.23
C GLN A 77 20.01 11.89 13.97
N GLU A 78 20.39 12.48 12.84
CA GLU A 78 19.89 12.05 11.53
C GLU A 78 20.47 10.69 11.15
N ARG A 79 19.61 9.82 10.62
CA ARG A 79 20.03 8.52 10.08
C ARG A 79 19.59 8.38 8.64
N ARG A 80 20.49 7.80 7.84
CA ARG A 80 20.23 7.42 6.45
C ARG A 80 19.44 6.12 6.43
N TYR A 81 18.28 6.15 5.78
CA TYR A 81 17.47 4.97 5.49
C TYR A 81 17.29 4.82 3.99
N VAL A 82 17.29 3.59 3.51
CA VAL A 82 16.87 3.30 2.15
C VAL A 82 15.34 3.36 2.11
N ASN A 83 14.78 4.12 1.17
CA ASN A 83 13.33 4.33 1.09
C ASN A 83 12.52 3.17 0.50
N GLN A 84 13.18 2.03 0.28
CA GLN A 84 12.57 0.79 -0.15
C GLN A 84 13.18 -0.36 0.65
N VAL A 85 12.33 -1.30 1.04
CA VAL A 85 12.71 -2.54 1.72
C VAL A 85 12.36 -3.74 0.86
N SER A 86 13.13 -4.80 1.00
CA SER A 86 12.91 -6.05 0.27
C SER A 86 12.76 -7.22 1.24
N GLY A 87 12.07 -8.25 0.78
CA GLY A 87 11.87 -9.47 1.56
C GLY A 87 11.11 -10.53 0.77
N THR A 88 10.43 -11.42 1.49
CA THR A 88 9.71 -12.53 0.89
C THR A 88 8.34 -12.69 1.53
N CYS A 89 7.33 -12.92 0.68
CA CYS A 89 6.04 -13.45 1.06
C CYS A 89 6.12 -14.97 1.00
N LEU A 90 5.84 -15.63 2.13
CA LEU A 90 5.78 -17.08 2.24
C LEU A 90 4.50 -17.46 2.99
N ARG A 91 3.68 -18.32 2.40
CA ARG A 91 2.47 -18.88 3.03
C ARG A 91 1.54 -17.81 3.61
N GLY A 92 1.28 -16.74 2.85
CA GLY A 92 0.36 -15.69 3.27
C GLY A 92 1.00 -14.53 4.05
N LYS A 93 2.28 -14.62 4.45
CA LYS A 93 2.93 -13.61 5.30
C LYS A 93 4.16 -13.02 4.61
N CYS A 94 4.20 -11.70 4.48
CA CYS A 94 5.32 -10.97 3.88
C CYS A 94 6.25 -10.41 4.95
N ARG A 95 7.51 -10.85 4.95
CA ARG A 95 8.50 -10.46 5.96
C ARG A 95 9.77 -9.91 5.33
N THR A 96 10.30 -8.86 5.96
CA THR A 96 11.73 -8.52 5.84
C THR A 96 12.54 -9.41 6.79
N ASN A 97 13.85 -9.20 6.90
CA ASN A 97 14.69 -9.97 7.82
C ASN A 97 14.25 -9.85 9.30
N SER A 98 13.54 -8.80 9.68
CA SER A 98 13.21 -8.50 11.09
C SER A 98 11.73 -8.24 11.35
N THR A 99 10.90 -8.06 10.32
CA THR A 99 9.59 -7.43 10.49
C THR A 99 8.54 -8.03 9.56
N LEU A 100 7.34 -8.29 10.08
CA LEU A 100 6.16 -8.58 9.26
C LEU A 100 5.66 -7.29 8.62
N VAL A 101 5.62 -7.24 7.29
CA VAL A 101 5.26 -6.06 6.51
C VAL A 101 4.00 -6.27 5.66
N GLY A 102 3.17 -7.25 6.02
CA GLY A 102 1.87 -7.46 5.38
C GLY A 102 1.57 -8.91 5.01
N GLU A 103 0.57 -9.06 4.15
CA GLU A 103 0.02 -10.35 3.73
C GLU A 103 -0.16 -10.43 2.23
N TRP A 104 0.28 -11.54 1.64
CA TRP A 104 0.06 -11.87 0.25
C TRP A 104 -0.04 -13.38 0.09
N ASN A 105 -1.05 -13.83 -0.65
CA ASN A 105 -1.44 -15.24 -0.73
C ASN A 105 -0.58 -16.10 -1.66
N GLN A 106 0.42 -15.51 -2.33
CA GLN A 106 1.37 -16.24 -3.18
C GLN A 106 2.79 -16.08 -2.67
N ASP A 107 3.59 -17.12 -2.84
CA ASP A 107 5.02 -17.06 -2.52
C ASP A 107 5.74 -16.20 -3.57
N ALA A 108 6.37 -15.11 -3.12
CA ALA A 108 7.03 -14.14 -3.99
C ALA A 108 8.09 -13.34 -3.23
N PHE A 109 9.09 -12.84 -3.93
CA PHE A 109 9.89 -11.72 -3.44
C PHE A 109 9.06 -10.45 -3.45
N PHE A 110 9.42 -9.48 -2.62
CA PHE A 110 8.85 -8.15 -2.74
C PHE A 110 9.89 -7.05 -2.66
N ALA A 111 9.57 -5.91 -3.28
CA ALA A 111 10.12 -4.60 -2.96
C ALA A 111 8.97 -3.69 -2.55
N LEU A 112 9.15 -2.93 -1.47
CA LEU A 112 8.11 -2.16 -0.80
C LEU A 112 8.65 -0.80 -0.39
N SER A 113 7.94 0.28 -0.70
CA SER A 113 8.30 1.61 -0.20
C SER A 113 8.20 1.66 1.33
N ILE A 114 9.10 2.39 2.00
CA ILE A 114 8.96 2.66 3.43
C ILE A 114 7.63 3.36 3.71
N TRP A 115 7.08 3.17 4.92
CA TRP A 115 5.75 3.63 5.32
C TRP A 115 4.56 2.87 4.74
N TYR A 116 4.79 1.72 4.10
CA TYR A 116 3.72 0.87 3.57
C TYR A 116 3.76 -0.54 4.14
N ARG A 117 2.61 -1.20 4.08
CA ARG A 117 2.40 -2.63 4.30
C ARG A 117 1.75 -3.25 3.06
N ILE A 118 2.10 -4.50 2.76
CA ILE A 118 1.49 -5.27 1.68
C ILE A 118 0.12 -5.77 2.13
N GLY A 119 -0.88 -5.61 1.30
CA GLY A 119 -2.21 -6.14 1.51
C GLY A 119 -2.88 -6.52 0.20
N ILE A 120 -4.15 -6.86 0.33
CA ILE A 120 -5.00 -7.30 -0.77
C ILE A 120 -6.04 -6.22 -1.00
N SER A 121 -6.27 -5.86 -2.26
CA SER A 121 -7.33 -4.95 -2.68
C SER A 121 -8.70 -5.61 -2.59
N THR A 122 -9.77 -4.81 -2.67
CA THR A 122 -11.15 -5.33 -2.65
C THR A 122 -11.47 -6.27 -3.82
N ASP A 123 -10.68 -6.20 -4.90
CA ASP A 123 -10.73 -7.05 -6.09
C ASP A 123 -9.62 -8.11 -6.15
N GLY A 124 -8.94 -8.38 -5.02
CA GLY A 124 -8.06 -9.53 -4.84
C GLY A 124 -6.63 -9.38 -5.39
N LYS A 125 -6.23 -8.16 -5.78
CA LYS A 125 -4.90 -7.84 -6.31
C LYS A 125 -3.97 -7.31 -5.21
N PRO A 126 -2.64 -7.39 -5.39
CA PRO A 126 -1.71 -6.89 -4.38
C PRO A 126 -1.66 -5.36 -4.39
N VAL A 127 -1.78 -4.75 -3.21
CA VAL A 127 -1.69 -3.30 -2.99
C VAL A 127 -0.83 -3.03 -1.76
N ALA A 128 0.03 -2.02 -1.83
CA ALA A 128 0.70 -1.47 -0.67
C ALA A 128 -0.18 -0.37 -0.06
N TYR A 129 -0.60 -0.55 1.19
CA TYR A 129 -1.33 0.45 1.96
C TYR A 129 -0.36 1.20 2.85
N ARG A 130 -0.52 2.52 2.93
CA ARG A 130 0.24 3.32 3.89
C ARG A 130 -0.07 2.80 5.31
N VAL A 131 0.92 2.80 6.20
CA VAL A 131 0.81 2.14 7.52
C VAL A 131 -0.29 2.72 8.40
N ASP A 132 -0.66 3.98 8.19
CA ASP A 132 -1.75 4.69 8.87
C ASP A 132 -3.11 4.56 8.17
N THR A 133 -3.19 3.80 7.05
CA THR A 133 -4.42 3.56 6.30
C THR A 133 -5.04 2.21 6.65
N SER A 134 -6.31 2.23 7.09
CA SER A 134 -7.12 1.03 7.35
C SER A 134 -8.02 0.65 6.17
N ASN A 135 -8.46 1.63 5.37
CA ASN A 135 -9.41 1.44 4.29
C ASN A 135 -8.82 0.64 3.13
N GLN A 136 -9.46 -0.49 2.80
CA GLN A 136 -9.14 -1.23 1.58
C GLN A 136 -9.74 -0.52 0.36
N VAL A 137 -8.99 -0.54 -0.75
CA VAL A 137 -9.42 0.04 -2.02
C VAL A 137 -9.34 -1.01 -3.13
N SER A 138 -10.05 -0.79 -4.23
CA SER A 138 -9.83 -1.58 -5.44
C SER A 138 -8.47 -1.29 -6.05
N TYR A 139 -7.94 -2.23 -6.85
CA TYR A 139 -6.67 -2.04 -7.53
C TYR A 139 -6.69 -0.80 -8.45
N ALA A 140 -7.79 -0.59 -9.16
CA ALA A 140 -7.97 0.59 -10.01
C ALA A 140 -8.01 1.90 -9.21
N LYS A 141 -8.60 1.89 -8.00
CA LYS A 141 -8.61 3.05 -7.10
C LYS A 141 -7.22 3.35 -6.55
N ALA A 142 -6.45 2.33 -6.15
CA ALA A 142 -5.03 2.49 -5.82
C ALA A 142 -4.25 3.10 -7.00
N GLY A 143 -4.56 2.68 -8.23
CA GLY A 143 -3.99 3.28 -9.44
C GLY A 143 -4.32 4.77 -9.56
N SER A 144 -5.57 5.15 -9.30
CA SER A 144 -5.98 6.55 -9.33
C SER A 144 -5.31 7.39 -8.24
N ILE A 145 -5.14 6.83 -7.03
CA ILE A 145 -4.42 7.48 -5.92
C ILE A 145 -2.97 7.74 -6.32
N LEU A 146 -2.27 6.73 -6.83
CA LEU A 146 -0.88 6.86 -7.26
C LEU A 146 -0.72 7.85 -8.43
N TYR A 147 -1.63 7.79 -9.42
CA TYR A 147 -1.60 8.69 -10.56
C TYR A 147 -1.81 10.15 -10.13
N GLN A 148 -2.76 10.40 -9.23
CA GLN A 148 -2.99 11.73 -8.68
C GLN A 148 -1.78 12.23 -7.88
N PHE A 149 -1.18 11.36 -7.07
CA PHE A 149 0.05 11.69 -6.36
C PHE A 149 1.18 12.15 -7.30
N TYR A 150 1.37 11.49 -8.46
CA TYR A 150 2.34 11.93 -9.45
C TYR A 150 2.02 13.31 -10.06
N LEU A 151 0.74 13.64 -10.24
CA LEU A 151 0.34 14.99 -10.66
C LEU A 151 0.67 16.02 -9.57
N ASP A 152 0.33 15.72 -8.32
CA ASP A 152 0.44 16.65 -7.18
C ASP A 152 1.90 17.02 -6.88
N ILE A 153 2.83 16.07 -7.04
CA ILE A 153 4.27 16.31 -6.88
C ILE A 153 4.95 16.83 -8.17
N GLY A 154 4.18 17.07 -9.23
CA GLY A 154 4.65 17.74 -10.43
C GLY A 154 5.45 16.86 -11.41
N VAL A 155 5.12 15.57 -11.53
CA VAL A 155 5.68 14.74 -12.61
C VAL A 155 5.25 15.34 -13.97
N PRO A 156 6.19 15.67 -14.87
CA PRO A 156 5.87 16.27 -16.17
C PRO A 156 4.91 15.42 -17.00
N ASP A 157 3.98 16.05 -17.72
CA ASP A 157 2.96 15.37 -18.54
C ASP A 157 3.54 14.34 -19.51
N ASN A 158 4.68 14.65 -20.13
CA ASN A 158 5.36 13.75 -21.07
C ASN A 158 6.03 12.53 -20.39
N GLN A 159 6.11 12.51 -19.06
CA GLN A 159 6.72 11.44 -18.26
C GLN A 159 5.74 10.72 -17.35
N LEU A 160 4.54 11.28 -17.15
CA LEU A 160 3.53 10.74 -16.26
C LEU A 160 3.10 9.32 -16.64
N VAL A 161 2.82 9.07 -17.93
CA VAL A 161 2.45 7.74 -18.45
C VAL A 161 3.59 6.73 -18.31
N PRO A 162 4.82 7.00 -18.82
CA PRO A 162 5.97 6.11 -18.62
C PRO A 162 6.26 5.77 -17.15
N THR A 163 6.13 6.75 -16.26
CA THR A 163 6.31 6.55 -14.81
C THR A 163 5.28 5.56 -14.27
N PHE A 164 4.01 5.82 -14.59
CA PHE A 164 2.87 5.04 -14.11
C PHE A 164 2.85 3.62 -14.68
N ASP A 165 3.27 3.43 -15.94
CA ASP A 165 3.31 2.11 -16.60
C ASP A 165 4.12 1.08 -15.81
N GLY A 166 5.18 1.51 -15.14
CA GLY A 166 5.99 0.64 -14.31
C GLY A 166 5.34 0.22 -12.99
N ARG A 167 4.17 0.78 -12.61
CA ARG A 167 3.54 0.71 -11.27
C ARG A 167 2.09 0.24 -11.31
N TYR A 168 1.53 0.02 -12.48
CA TYR A 168 0.21 -0.57 -12.64
C TYR A 168 0.28 -1.78 -13.56
N GLU A 169 -0.38 -2.88 -13.20
CA GLU A 169 -0.39 -4.08 -14.03
C GLU A 169 -1.10 -3.81 -15.37
N GLY A 170 -0.35 -3.93 -16.48
CA GLY A 170 -0.82 -3.54 -17.82
C GLY A 170 -0.72 -2.04 -18.12
N GLY A 171 -0.17 -1.25 -17.20
CA GLY A 171 0.13 0.17 -17.35
C GLY A 171 -1.09 1.09 -17.41
N TYR A 172 -0.84 2.32 -17.85
CA TYR A 172 -1.82 3.40 -17.96
C TYR A 172 -3.02 3.01 -18.80
N ALA A 173 -2.82 2.33 -19.93
CA ALA A 173 -3.92 1.89 -20.80
C ALA A 173 -4.87 0.92 -20.08
N ALA A 174 -4.31 -0.06 -19.35
CA ALA A 174 -5.12 -1.00 -18.57
C ALA A 174 -5.85 -0.30 -17.42
N TRP A 175 -5.19 0.61 -16.71
CA TRP A 175 -5.82 1.42 -15.66
C TRP A 175 -6.96 2.29 -16.20
N GLN A 176 -6.78 2.95 -17.34
CA GLN A 176 -7.81 3.78 -17.98
C GLN A 176 -9.07 2.96 -18.33
N ALA A 177 -8.89 1.76 -18.87
CA ALA A 177 -9.99 0.86 -19.16
C ALA A 177 -10.74 0.42 -17.89
N GLN A 178 -10.01 0.22 -16.78
CA GLN A 178 -10.58 -0.26 -15.51
C GLN A 178 -11.23 0.86 -14.70
N LYS A 179 -10.65 2.07 -14.68
CA LYS A 179 -11.18 3.22 -13.93
C LYS A 179 -12.47 3.77 -14.54
N GLY A 180 -12.66 3.60 -15.86
CA GLY A 180 -13.85 4.02 -16.60
C GLY A 180 -15.05 3.07 -16.49
N GLY A 181 -14.87 1.89 -15.88
CA GLY A 181 -15.92 0.89 -15.67
C GLY A 181 -17.02 1.30 -14.67
N ASN A 182 -16.97 2.51 -14.12
CA ASN A 182 -17.93 3.03 -13.15
C ASN A 182 -18.99 3.98 -13.74
N GLN A 183 -19.29 3.92 -15.05
CA GLN A 183 -20.50 4.54 -15.60
C GLN A 183 -21.46 3.51 -16.23
N VAL A 184 -22.43 3.11 -15.41
CA VAL A 184 -23.79 2.65 -15.74
C VAL A 184 -23.91 1.46 -16.70
N ALA A 185 -23.92 0.25 -16.14
CA ALA A 185 -24.97 -0.70 -16.51
C ALA A 185 -26.14 -0.47 -15.54
N ALA A 186 -27.25 0.06 -16.07
CA ALA A 186 -28.49 0.19 -15.32
C ALA A 186 -29.00 -1.20 -14.93
N VAL A 187 -28.91 -1.52 -13.64
CA VAL A 187 -29.80 -2.49 -12.99
C VAL A 187 -30.38 -1.78 -11.77
N GLN A 188 -31.68 -1.95 -11.59
CA GLN A 188 -32.59 -1.27 -10.68
C GLN A 188 -32.10 -1.17 -9.20
N PRO A 189 -32.59 -0.19 -8.42
CA PRO A 189 -32.17 0.01 -7.02
C PRO A 189 -32.96 -0.89 -6.04
N PRO A 190 -32.50 -1.07 -4.77
CA PRO A 190 -31.16 -0.91 -4.21
C PRO A 190 -30.59 -2.25 -3.69
N ALA A 191 -29.30 -2.48 -3.83
CA ALA A 191 -28.59 -3.53 -3.08
C ALA A 191 -27.43 -2.88 -2.30
N THR A 192 -27.63 -2.87 -0.98
CA THR A 192 -26.74 -2.74 0.17
C THR A 192 -25.23 -2.53 -0.09
N PRO A 193 -24.57 -1.58 0.61
CA PRO A 193 -23.10 -1.38 0.53
C PRO A 193 -22.33 -2.65 0.92
N PRO A 194 -21.07 -2.81 0.46
CA PRO A 194 -20.29 -4.02 0.69
C PRO A 194 -20.09 -4.20 2.20
N GLN A 195 -20.64 -5.29 2.74
CA GLN A 195 -20.57 -5.58 4.18
C GLN A 195 -19.11 -5.73 4.58
N SER A 196 -18.63 -4.81 5.41
CA SER A 196 -17.60 -5.09 6.39
C SER A 196 -17.90 -6.46 7.01
N LYS A 197 -16.88 -7.32 7.17
CA LYS A 197 -17.04 -8.61 7.88
C LYS A 197 -17.56 -8.41 9.31
N TRP A 198 -17.43 -7.19 9.81
CA TRP A 198 -17.89 -6.74 11.11
C TRP A 198 -19.09 -5.79 10.94
N PRO A 199 -20.13 -5.92 11.76
CA PRO A 199 -21.22 -4.95 11.83
C PRO A 199 -20.69 -3.52 12.08
N ASP A 200 -21.45 -2.50 11.68
CA ASP A 200 -21.12 -1.12 12.05
C ASP A 200 -21.07 -0.98 13.58
N VAL A 201 -19.91 -0.64 14.12
CA VAL A 201 -19.70 -0.37 15.55
C VAL A 201 -19.59 1.14 15.75
N LYS A 202 -20.57 1.71 16.46
CA LYS A 202 -20.64 3.15 16.82
C LYS A 202 -20.16 3.41 18.24
N SER A 203 -20.24 2.40 19.10
CA SER A 203 -19.76 2.49 20.48
C SER A 203 -19.32 1.12 20.96
N ALA A 204 -18.24 1.10 21.74
CA ALA A 204 -17.75 -0.09 22.41
C ALA A 204 -17.19 0.31 23.77
N TRP A 205 -17.45 -0.47 24.81
CA TRP A 205 -16.79 -0.31 26.10
C TRP A 205 -16.81 -1.64 26.86
N CYS A 206 -15.83 -1.84 27.73
CA CYS A 206 -15.78 -2.99 28.64
C CYS A 206 -15.54 -2.49 30.06
N ASN A 207 -16.20 -3.12 31.04
CA ASN A 207 -16.01 -2.78 32.44
C ASN A 207 -14.67 -3.35 32.95
N PRO A 208 -13.72 -2.51 33.39
CA PRO A 208 -12.43 -3.00 33.89
C PRO A 208 -12.51 -3.74 35.24
N ARG A 209 -13.69 -3.72 35.91
CA ARG A 209 -13.88 -4.30 37.24
C ARG A 209 -14.72 -5.59 37.25
N MET A 210 -15.24 -6.01 36.10
CA MET A 210 -15.99 -7.26 35.95
C MET A 210 -15.55 -7.99 34.70
N ASP A 211 -15.12 -9.24 34.86
CA ASP A 211 -14.80 -10.11 33.74
C ASP A 211 -16.05 -10.33 32.88
N ASP A 212 -15.90 -10.23 31.55
CA ASP A 212 -16.96 -10.50 30.56
C ASP A 212 -18.18 -9.54 30.60
N ASP A 213 -17.92 -8.26 30.89
CA ASP A 213 -18.92 -7.18 30.84
C ASP A 213 -18.52 -6.16 29.76
N CYS A 214 -18.64 -6.57 28.49
CA CYS A 214 -18.40 -5.75 27.32
C CYS A 214 -19.71 -5.42 26.59
N TYR A 215 -19.79 -4.23 26.03
CA TYR A 215 -20.92 -3.77 25.22
C TYR A 215 -20.43 -3.25 23.87
N ILE A 216 -21.11 -3.65 22.81
CA ILE A 216 -20.97 -3.11 21.46
C ILE A 216 -22.34 -2.55 21.06
N ASN A 217 -22.43 -1.28 20.67
CA ASN A 217 -23.69 -0.61 20.32
C ASN A 217 -24.79 -0.83 21.37
N GLU A 218 -24.44 -0.64 22.65
CA GLU A 218 -25.33 -0.83 23.81
C GLU A 218 -25.82 -2.27 24.06
N LYS A 219 -25.32 -3.25 23.30
CA LYS A 219 -25.62 -4.67 23.50
C LYS A 219 -24.48 -5.36 24.21
N ARG A 220 -24.80 -6.13 25.25
CA ARG A 220 -23.82 -6.97 25.95
C ARG A 220 -23.28 -8.03 24.99
N VAL A 221 -21.96 -8.12 24.88
CA VAL A 221 -21.24 -9.06 24.01
C VAL A 221 -20.18 -9.77 24.86
N PRO A 222 -20.12 -11.11 24.84
CA PRO A 222 -19.04 -11.84 25.49
C PRO A 222 -17.68 -11.56 24.84
N ILE A 223 -16.61 -11.53 25.61
CA ILE A 223 -15.24 -11.26 25.14
C ILE A 223 -14.83 -12.21 24.00
N ALA A 224 -15.15 -13.51 24.14
CA ALA A 224 -14.87 -14.52 23.11
C ALA A 224 -15.58 -14.26 21.77
N GLU A 225 -16.59 -13.39 21.75
CA GLU A 225 -17.34 -13.01 20.55
C GLU A 225 -16.95 -11.64 20.00
N LEU A 226 -16.03 -10.90 20.63
CA LEU A 226 -15.59 -9.59 20.15
C LEU A 226 -15.03 -9.63 18.73
N GLY A 227 -14.37 -10.73 18.34
CA GLY A 227 -13.90 -10.95 16.97
C GLY A 227 -14.98 -10.98 15.88
N LYS A 228 -16.27 -11.09 16.26
CA LYS A 228 -17.42 -10.94 15.36
C LYS A 228 -17.78 -9.46 15.11
N TRP A 229 -17.27 -8.55 15.93
CA TRP A 229 -17.63 -7.13 15.94
C TRP A 229 -16.47 -6.19 15.64
N LEU A 230 -15.26 -6.55 16.07
CA LEU A 230 -14.07 -5.73 15.90
C LEU A 230 -12.90 -6.61 15.45
N PRO A 231 -11.92 -6.05 14.73
CA PRO A 231 -10.70 -6.79 14.37
C PRO A 231 -9.77 -6.93 15.58
N ASP A 232 -8.91 -7.95 15.55
CA ASP A 232 -7.82 -8.09 16.51
C ASP A 232 -6.70 -7.09 16.20
N ILE A 233 -6.16 -6.45 17.24
CA ILE A 233 -5.03 -5.52 17.13
C ILE A 233 -4.06 -5.70 18.31
N SER A 234 -2.84 -5.20 18.17
CA SER A 234 -1.88 -5.08 19.28
C SER A 234 -1.88 -3.68 19.87
N GLU A 235 -1.50 -3.54 21.15
CA GLU A 235 -1.32 -2.24 21.81
C GLU A 235 -0.38 -1.33 21.02
N SER A 236 0.71 -1.90 20.50
CA SER A 236 1.67 -1.16 19.67
C SER A 236 1.05 -0.52 18.43
N ASN A 237 0.01 -1.14 17.85
CA ASN A 237 -0.67 -0.59 16.68
C ASN A 237 -1.63 0.53 17.08
N ALA A 238 -2.28 0.43 18.25
CA ALA A 238 -3.11 1.51 18.79
C ALA A 238 -2.27 2.74 19.13
N ASP A 239 -1.14 2.56 19.82
CA ASP A 239 -0.21 3.63 20.19
C ASP A 239 0.36 4.34 18.95
N GLN A 240 0.73 3.58 17.91
CA GLN A 240 1.23 4.13 16.65
C GLN A 240 0.19 4.96 15.89
N LEU A 241 -1.10 4.70 16.09
CA LEU A 241 -2.20 5.43 15.49
C LEU A 241 -2.68 6.61 16.37
N GLY A 242 -1.98 6.90 17.46
CA GLY A 242 -2.33 7.95 18.42
C GLY A 242 -3.59 7.64 19.22
N GLY A 243 -4.01 6.37 19.19
CA GLY A 243 -5.09 5.83 19.98
C GLY A 243 -4.60 5.29 21.31
N HIS A 244 -5.50 4.63 22.04
CA HIS A 244 -5.20 3.97 23.30
C HIS A 244 -6.04 2.71 23.46
N CYS A 245 -5.57 1.79 24.30
CA CYS A 245 -6.33 0.61 24.67
C CYS A 245 -6.86 0.74 26.10
N GLU A 246 -8.14 0.42 26.28
CA GLU A 246 -8.79 0.30 27.58
C GLU A 246 -9.19 -1.15 27.81
N THR A 247 -8.55 -1.80 28.79
CA THR A 247 -8.75 -3.21 29.12
C THR A 247 -8.43 -4.14 27.95
N ILE A 248 -9.42 -4.44 27.11
CA ILE A 248 -9.31 -5.33 25.94
C ILE A 248 -9.75 -4.64 24.64
N LEU A 249 -10.38 -3.46 24.72
CA LEU A 249 -10.77 -2.70 23.55
C LEU A 249 -9.73 -1.62 23.27
N CYS A 250 -9.55 -1.28 22.01
CA CYS A 250 -8.71 -0.17 21.62
C CYS A 250 -9.50 0.83 20.78
N PHE A 251 -9.12 2.08 20.94
CA PHE A 251 -9.77 3.24 20.37
C PHE A 251 -8.74 4.05 19.60
N ASP A 252 -9.17 4.69 18.52
CA ASP A 252 -8.32 5.63 17.81
C ASP A 252 -8.25 6.99 18.53
N LYS A 253 -7.52 7.94 17.94
CA LYS A 253 -7.35 9.30 18.48
C LYS A 253 -8.67 10.09 18.65
N ASP A 254 -9.77 9.66 18.03
CA ASP A 254 -11.09 10.29 18.07
C ASP A 254 -12.08 9.49 18.95
N ASP A 255 -11.54 8.64 19.85
CA ASP A 255 -12.28 7.73 20.74
C ASP A 255 -13.20 6.73 20.00
N GLN A 256 -12.92 6.43 18.72
CA GLN A 256 -13.71 5.46 17.97
C GLN A 256 -13.18 4.03 18.15
N PRO A 257 -14.06 3.02 18.36
CA PRO A 257 -13.63 1.63 18.50
C PRO A 257 -12.89 1.13 17.25
N MET A 258 -11.62 0.77 17.41
CA MET A 258 -10.77 0.37 16.28
C MET A 258 -10.44 -1.12 16.28
N GLY A 259 -10.50 -1.78 17.44
CA GLY A 259 -10.11 -3.18 17.58
C GLY A 259 -10.17 -3.69 19.02
N TYR A 260 -9.79 -4.95 19.22
CA TYR A 260 -9.61 -5.55 20.54
C TYR A 260 -8.26 -6.28 20.65
N LEU A 261 -7.70 -6.35 21.85
CA LEU A 261 -6.45 -7.05 22.15
C LEU A 261 -6.67 -8.56 22.22
N LEU A 262 -5.80 -9.31 21.55
CA LEU A 262 -5.71 -10.76 21.70
C LEU A 262 -5.04 -11.08 23.05
N GLN A 263 -5.79 -11.70 23.96
CA GLN A 263 -5.23 -12.31 25.18
C GLN A 263 -4.45 -13.58 24.86
#